data_AF-A0A956DN58-F1
#
_entry.id   AF-A0A956DN58-F1
#
_cell.length_a   1.000
_cell.length_b   1.000
_cell.length_c   1.000
_cell.angle_alpha   90.00
_cell.angle_beta   90.00
_cell.angle_gamma   90.00
#
_symmetry.space_group_name_H-M   'P 1'
#
loop_
_entity.id
_entity.type
_entity.pdbx_description
1 polymer ?
#
loop_
_entity_poly.entity_id
_entity_poly.type
_entity_poly.pdbx_seq_one_letter_code
_entity_poly.pdbx_strand_id
1 'polypeptide(L)'
;QPEPLARLTPADCYYLRAHDVAGLFALLDEVDEWGTPLLRLLDETTEQHLLTQRYRTLLGLPGSELAKRLGPTVIERLALVGSDPFLRQGSDVTVIAEVKNATLFAAGLRRELEAALAGREPERETIDHRGVPITIVRSRDGAVQQHRASVGSTEIISTSRGAIQRVLDTIAGRHPSLADEPDFQFMLRRDPAVLDTVLVYAGDRFIESALSPRSRILDARRQIALDELERCGKTALLFGVIHGRAPADHEELLGSKLLKPTDLKHFDRAPITFEPNHAPRSSWGTPAHLTALIDLPDPTRVTKVEQAAYEDFVRRYEWQWSESLDPIALRVATEDGPSGRNLRAKLRVLPLLRTGDYARLVQIAGTTPVPTKPARDGAQIMIAISEDSSVRQELLGMSQSFVGQGLRIDWLGDRAAIGILDRPQLANVVAATGLAPQMPAPNQRDQDEMDALMELPLYAKVAVKNRAAAALAVTFL
;
A
#
# COMPACT_ATOMS: atom_id res chain seq x y z
N GLN A 1 -12.67 -7.52 21.77
CA GLN A 1 -13.12 -8.88 21.42
C GLN A 1 -11.96 -9.62 20.79
N PRO A 2 -11.86 -10.97 20.91
CA PRO A 2 -10.84 -11.72 20.17
C PRO A 2 -11.06 -11.51 18.67
N GLU A 3 -9.98 -11.26 17.93
CA GLU A 3 -10.00 -11.11 16.49
C GLU A 3 -9.90 -12.49 15.83
N PRO A 4 -10.99 -13.07 15.27
CA PRO A 4 -11.04 -14.51 14.97
C PRO A 4 -10.02 -14.96 13.93
N LEU A 5 -9.90 -14.21 12.83
CA LEU A 5 -8.97 -14.54 11.75
C LEU A 5 -7.51 -14.30 12.12
N ALA A 6 -7.22 -13.44 13.12
CA ALA A 6 -5.85 -13.23 13.57
C ALA A 6 -5.22 -14.51 14.15
N ARG A 7 -6.02 -15.47 14.63
CA ARG A 7 -5.51 -16.78 15.09
C ARG A 7 -4.98 -17.64 13.96
N LEU A 8 -5.48 -17.43 12.75
CA LEU A 8 -5.12 -18.16 11.54
C LEU A 8 -3.99 -17.45 10.77
N THR A 9 -3.70 -16.20 11.12
CA THR A 9 -2.71 -15.35 10.46
C THR A 9 -1.33 -15.56 11.06
N PRO A 10 -0.29 -15.85 10.25
CA PRO A 10 1.10 -15.84 10.70
C PRO A 10 1.51 -14.50 11.30
N ALA A 11 2.22 -14.52 12.42
CA ALA A 11 2.66 -13.30 13.13
C ALA A 11 3.65 -12.42 12.34
N ASP A 12 4.34 -13.00 11.36
CA ASP A 12 5.33 -12.34 10.48
C ASP A 12 4.70 -11.78 9.19
N CYS A 13 3.37 -11.67 9.12
CA CYS A 13 2.65 -11.13 7.98
C CYS A 13 1.93 -9.82 8.34
N TYR A 14 1.73 -8.94 7.35
CA TYR A 14 0.74 -7.87 7.50
C TYR A 14 -0.66 -8.48 7.51
N TYR A 15 -1.60 -7.80 8.15
CA TYR A 15 -2.96 -8.27 8.32
C TYR A 15 -3.96 -7.18 7.96
N LEU A 16 -4.74 -7.43 6.91
CA LEU A 16 -5.89 -6.61 6.54
C LEU A 16 -7.14 -7.43 6.75
N ARG A 17 -8.00 -7.02 7.66
CA ARG A 17 -9.32 -7.61 7.86
C ARG A 17 -10.41 -6.64 7.46
N ALA A 18 -11.40 -7.15 6.73
CA ALA A 18 -12.69 -6.49 6.62
C ALA A 18 -13.70 -7.12 7.58
N HIS A 19 -14.57 -6.30 8.19
CA HIS A 19 -15.65 -6.78 9.05
C HIS A 19 -16.63 -7.66 8.27
N ASP A 20 -16.90 -7.28 7.03
CA ASP A 20 -17.59 -8.10 6.04
C ASP A 20 -17.09 -7.76 4.63
N VAL A 21 -17.41 -8.63 3.68
CA VAL A 21 -16.96 -8.51 2.29
C VAL A 21 -17.53 -7.26 1.62
N ALA A 22 -18.76 -6.86 1.96
CA ALA A 22 -19.38 -5.67 1.38
C ALA A 22 -18.62 -4.40 1.79
N GLY A 23 -18.19 -4.32 3.05
CA GLY A 23 -17.40 -3.22 3.59
C GLY A 23 -16.03 -3.08 2.93
N LEU A 24 -15.36 -4.19 2.57
CA LEU A 24 -14.12 -4.14 1.81
C LEU A 24 -14.34 -3.54 0.42
N PHE A 25 -15.36 -4.02 -0.30
CA PHE A 25 -15.65 -3.50 -1.64
C PHE A 25 -16.14 -2.05 -1.60
N ALA A 26 -16.95 -1.68 -0.60
CA ALA A 26 -17.37 -0.30 -0.42
C ALA A 26 -16.16 0.63 -0.18
N LEU A 27 -15.17 0.18 0.61
CA LEU A 27 -13.92 0.94 0.78
C LEU A 27 -13.14 1.04 -0.53
N LEU A 28 -12.99 -0.06 -1.27
CA LEU A 28 -12.27 -0.05 -2.55
C LEU A 28 -12.97 0.84 -3.59
N ASP A 29 -14.30 0.79 -3.67
CA ASP A 29 -15.08 1.66 -4.55
C ASP A 29 -14.91 3.14 -4.15
N GLU A 30 -14.92 3.46 -2.85
CA GLU A 30 -14.72 4.83 -2.36
C GLU A 30 -13.29 5.33 -2.66
N VAL A 31 -12.30 4.45 -2.52
CA VAL A 31 -10.90 4.76 -2.89
C VAL A 31 -10.78 4.94 -4.40
N ASP A 32 -11.48 4.16 -5.23
CA ASP A 32 -11.49 4.35 -6.68
C ASP A 32 -12.20 5.68 -7.05
N GLU A 33 -13.32 6.01 -6.40
CA GLU A 33 -14.13 7.21 -6.65
C GLU A 33 -13.42 8.51 -6.20
N TRP A 34 -12.81 8.52 -5.01
CA TRP A 34 -12.07 9.69 -4.46
C TRP A 34 -10.61 9.72 -4.90
N GLY A 35 -10.01 8.56 -5.10
CA GLY A 35 -8.62 8.42 -5.50
C GLY A 35 -8.41 8.84 -6.94
N THR A 36 -9.35 8.58 -7.86
CA THR A 36 -9.15 8.93 -9.27
C THR A 36 -8.88 10.44 -9.50
N PRO A 37 -9.55 11.38 -8.81
CA PRO A 37 -9.24 12.81 -8.92
C PRO A 37 -8.02 13.25 -8.09
N LEU A 38 -7.86 12.80 -6.85
CA LEU A 38 -6.78 13.25 -5.95
C LEU A 38 -5.42 12.64 -6.30
N LEU A 39 -5.39 11.40 -6.81
CA LEU A 39 -4.18 10.70 -7.25
C LEU A 39 -3.68 11.24 -8.61
N ARG A 40 -4.58 11.68 -9.50
CA ARG A 40 -4.21 12.41 -10.74
C ARG A 40 -3.51 13.74 -10.47
N LEU A 41 -3.71 14.32 -9.28
CA LEU A 41 -3.11 15.60 -8.87
C LEU A 41 -1.76 15.43 -8.16
N LEU A 42 -1.40 14.22 -7.71
CA LEU A 42 -0.22 13.98 -6.88
C LEU A 42 0.81 13.02 -7.49
N ASP A 43 0.43 12.18 -8.46
CA ASP A 43 1.38 11.35 -9.23
C ASP A 43 0.75 10.86 -10.55
N GLU A 44 1.49 10.96 -11.65
CA GLU A 44 1.17 10.24 -12.90
C GLU A 44 1.35 8.73 -12.70
N THR A 45 0.35 7.98 -12.24
CA THR A 45 0.41 6.51 -12.40
C THR A 45 -0.92 5.82 -12.67
N THR A 46 -1.11 5.43 -13.93
CA THR A 46 -1.94 4.30 -14.39
C THR A 46 -1.58 2.96 -13.70
N GLU A 47 -0.48 2.91 -12.92
CA GLU A 47 0.09 1.71 -12.31
C GLU A 47 -0.72 1.10 -11.15
N GLN A 48 -1.48 1.88 -10.37
CA GLN A 48 -2.16 1.33 -9.17
C GLN A 48 -3.38 0.47 -9.50
N HIS A 49 -4.22 0.88 -10.47
CA HIS A 49 -5.33 0.04 -10.94
C HIS A 49 -4.84 -1.30 -11.53
N LEU A 50 -3.63 -1.33 -12.11
CA LEU A 50 -3.00 -2.56 -12.59
C LEU A 50 -2.64 -3.53 -11.45
N LEU A 51 -2.31 -3.05 -10.24
CA LEU A 51 -1.93 -3.92 -9.11
C LEU A 51 -3.12 -4.72 -8.57
N THR A 52 -4.24 -4.05 -8.27
CA THR A 52 -5.45 -4.73 -7.76
C THR A 52 -5.96 -5.73 -8.80
N GLN A 53 -6.02 -5.33 -10.08
CA GLN A 53 -6.42 -6.23 -11.15
C GLN A 53 -5.46 -7.41 -11.32
N ARG A 54 -4.15 -7.19 -11.20
CA ARG A 54 -3.13 -8.24 -11.26
C ARG A 54 -3.35 -9.28 -10.16
N TYR A 55 -3.42 -8.88 -8.89
CA TYR A 55 -3.60 -9.84 -7.79
C TYR A 55 -4.94 -10.57 -7.82
N ARG A 56 -6.01 -9.90 -8.29
CA ARG A 56 -7.30 -10.58 -8.52
C ARG A 56 -7.20 -11.64 -9.60
N THR A 57 -6.49 -11.35 -10.70
CA THR A 57 -6.25 -12.31 -11.78
C THR A 57 -5.38 -13.47 -11.30
N LEU A 58 -4.29 -13.17 -10.58
CA LEU A 58 -3.41 -14.18 -9.99
C LEU A 58 -4.18 -15.15 -9.09
N LEU A 59 -5.00 -14.63 -8.19
CA LEU A 59 -5.80 -15.41 -7.25
C LEU A 59 -7.08 -16.00 -7.88
N GLY A 60 -7.46 -15.62 -9.09
CA GLY A 60 -8.73 -16.01 -9.71
C GLY A 60 -9.96 -15.57 -8.90
N LEU A 61 -9.91 -14.38 -8.30
CA LEU A 61 -10.98 -13.85 -7.44
C LEU A 61 -12.09 -13.14 -8.23
N PRO A 62 -13.33 -13.15 -7.71
CA PRO A 62 -14.47 -12.54 -8.39
C PRO A 62 -14.34 -11.04 -8.68
N GLY A 63 -14.99 -10.63 -9.77
CA GLY A 63 -15.40 -9.26 -10.06
C GLY A 63 -16.15 -8.60 -8.86
N SER A 64 -16.10 -7.27 -8.75
CA SER A 64 -16.73 -6.53 -7.64
C SER A 64 -18.24 -6.78 -7.58
N GLU A 65 -18.89 -6.85 -8.74
CA GLU A 65 -20.32 -7.16 -8.87
C GLU A 65 -20.72 -8.53 -8.31
N LEU A 66 -19.91 -9.57 -8.54
CA LEU A 66 -20.25 -10.90 -8.04
C LEU A 66 -20.00 -11.00 -6.53
N ALA A 67 -18.88 -10.43 -6.08
CA ALA A 67 -18.53 -10.43 -4.69
C ALA A 67 -19.53 -9.61 -3.85
N LYS A 68 -20.09 -8.52 -4.41
CA LYS A 68 -21.20 -7.77 -3.80
C LYS A 68 -22.49 -8.59 -3.66
N ARG A 69 -22.84 -9.38 -4.68
CA ARG A 69 -24.11 -10.14 -4.71
C ARG A 69 -24.07 -11.43 -3.88
N LEU A 70 -22.93 -12.10 -3.82
CA LEU A 70 -22.82 -13.42 -3.18
C LEU A 70 -21.95 -13.41 -1.92
N GLY A 71 -21.11 -12.40 -1.74
CA GLY A 71 -20.16 -12.29 -0.63
C GLY A 71 -20.81 -12.42 0.76
N PRO A 72 -21.80 -11.60 1.13
CA PRO A 72 -22.40 -11.64 2.46
C PRO A 72 -23.12 -12.96 2.81
N THR A 73 -23.63 -13.65 1.79
CA THR A 73 -24.34 -14.93 1.93
C THR A 73 -23.38 -16.11 2.05
N VAL A 74 -22.19 -16.01 1.46
CA VAL A 74 -21.24 -17.12 1.32
C VAL A 74 -20.05 -17.01 2.27
N ILE A 75 -19.61 -15.79 2.58
CA ILE A 75 -18.42 -15.49 3.40
C ILE A 75 -18.89 -14.85 4.72
N GLU A 76 -18.41 -15.38 5.84
CA GLU A 76 -18.63 -14.80 7.16
C GLU A 76 -17.57 -13.76 7.50
N ARG A 77 -16.29 -14.09 7.28
CA ARG A 77 -15.15 -13.21 7.58
C ARG A 77 -14.09 -13.34 6.49
N LEU A 78 -13.36 -12.26 6.25
CA LEU A 78 -12.30 -12.20 5.25
C LEU A 78 -11.09 -11.44 5.79
N ALA A 79 -9.91 -12.02 5.60
CA ALA A 79 -8.62 -11.35 5.80
C ALA A 79 -7.72 -11.52 4.57
N LEU A 80 -6.92 -10.50 4.30
CA LEU A 80 -5.79 -10.51 3.37
C LEU A 80 -4.51 -10.39 4.17
N VAL A 81 -3.55 -11.25 3.88
CA VAL A 81 -2.24 -11.29 4.54
C VAL A 81 -1.13 -11.44 3.51
N GLY A 82 0.06 -10.97 3.82
CA GLY A 82 1.24 -11.15 2.98
C GLY A 82 2.53 -11.02 3.79
N SER A 83 3.58 -11.69 3.33
CA SER A 83 4.82 -11.83 4.10
C SER A 83 5.80 -10.66 3.98
N ASP A 84 5.62 -9.78 2.99
CA ASP A 84 6.46 -8.60 2.77
C ASP A 84 5.65 -7.44 2.14
N PRO A 85 6.13 -6.18 2.20
CA PRO A 85 5.39 -5.03 1.68
C PRO A 85 5.55 -4.78 0.17
N PHE A 86 6.31 -5.62 -0.54
CA PHE A 86 6.80 -5.36 -1.90
C PHE A 86 5.78 -5.78 -2.98
N LEU A 87 4.51 -5.38 -2.80
CA LEU A 87 3.40 -5.78 -3.68
C LEU A 87 3.63 -5.40 -5.14
N ARG A 88 4.31 -4.27 -5.41
CA ARG A 88 4.66 -3.85 -6.77
C ARG A 88 5.61 -4.85 -7.44
N GLN A 89 6.61 -5.31 -6.69
CA GLN A 89 7.61 -6.28 -7.14
C GLN A 89 7.14 -7.75 -7.11
N GLY A 90 5.88 -8.04 -6.82
CA GLY A 90 5.34 -9.41 -6.86
C GLY A 90 5.41 -10.15 -5.51
N SER A 91 5.19 -9.45 -4.40
CA SER A 91 4.96 -10.08 -3.09
C SER A 91 3.83 -11.12 -3.11
N ASP A 92 3.80 -11.98 -2.08
CA ASP A 92 2.69 -12.89 -1.87
C ASP A 92 1.46 -12.19 -1.29
N VAL A 93 0.27 -12.65 -1.72
CA VAL A 93 -1.00 -12.27 -1.11
C VAL A 93 -1.77 -13.55 -0.83
N THR A 94 -2.25 -13.67 0.40
CA THR A 94 -3.08 -14.79 0.84
C THR A 94 -4.41 -14.27 1.38
N VAL A 95 -5.49 -14.83 0.87
CA VAL A 95 -6.86 -14.66 1.34
C VAL A 95 -7.16 -15.77 2.35
N ILE A 96 -7.62 -15.38 3.54
CA ILE A 96 -8.16 -16.29 4.54
C ILE A 96 -9.64 -15.95 4.70
N ALA A 97 -10.51 -16.88 4.32
CA ALA A 97 -11.96 -16.69 4.37
C ALA A 97 -12.63 -17.75 5.26
N GLU A 98 -13.42 -17.31 6.23
CA GLU A 98 -14.39 -18.20 6.88
C GLU A 98 -15.67 -18.20 6.06
N VAL A 99 -16.10 -19.37 5.60
CA VAL A 99 -17.22 -19.51 4.68
C VAL A 99 -18.43 -20.15 5.36
N LYS A 100 -19.62 -19.59 5.11
CA LYS A 100 -20.91 -20.12 5.55
C LYS A 100 -21.36 -21.30 4.70
N ASN A 101 -20.99 -21.29 3.41
CA ASN A 101 -21.33 -22.33 2.45
C ASN A 101 -20.13 -22.62 1.53
N ALA A 102 -19.35 -23.64 1.90
CA ALA A 102 -18.15 -24.03 1.16
C ALA A 102 -18.45 -24.44 -0.30
N THR A 103 -19.59 -25.08 -0.56
CA THR A 103 -19.97 -25.51 -1.91
C THR A 103 -20.22 -24.32 -2.84
N LEU A 104 -20.99 -23.32 -2.39
CA LEU A 104 -21.24 -22.11 -3.16
C LEU A 104 -19.97 -21.27 -3.34
N PHE A 105 -19.14 -21.18 -2.31
CA PHE A 105 -17.84 -20.51 -2.39
C PHE A 105 -16.95 -21.16 -3.45
N ALA A 106 -16.77 -22.48 -3.38
CA ALA A 106 -15.96 -23.23 -4.32
C ALA A 106 -16.50 -23.13 -5.76
N ALA A 107 -17.82 -23.14 -5.95
CA ALA A 107 -18.43 -22.98 -7.26
C ALA A 107 -18.19 -21.58 -7.84
N GLY A 108 -18.34 -20.53 -7.01
CA GLY A 108 -18.05 -19.15 -7.40
C GLY A 108 -16.58 -18.97 -7.78
N LEU A 109 -15.66 -19.38 -6.90
CA LEU A 109 -14.22 -19.28 -7.12
C LEU A 109 -13.78 -20.05 -8.37
N ARG A 110 -14.30 -21.28 -8.57
CA ARG A 110 -13.99 -22.06 -9.77
C ARG A 110 -14.41 -21.34 -11.05
N ARG A 111 -15.59 -20.70 -11.06
CA ARG A 111 -16.04 -19.97 -12.26
C ARG A 111 -15.12 -18.80 -12.57
N GLU A 112 -14.68 -18.06 -11.56
CA GLU A 112 -13.78 -16.91 -11.73
C GLU A 112 -12.38 -17.34 -12.15
N LEU A 113 -11.88 -18.44 -11.59
CA LEU A 113 -10.62 -19.04 -12.03
C LEU A 113 -10.68 -19.47 -13.49
N GLU A 114 -11.75 -20.15 -13.94
CA GLU A 114 -11.90 -20.53 -15.35
C GLU A 114 -12.03 -19.30 -16.27
N ALA A 115 -12.66 -18.21 -15.81
CA ALA A 115 -12.68 -16.95 -16.55
C ALA A 115 -11.28 -16.31 -16.63
N ALA A 116 -10.51 -16.34 -15.54
CA ALA A 116 -9.13 -15.88 -15.50
C ALA A 116 -8.19 -16.78 -16.34
N LEU A 117 -8.56 -18.02 -16.65
CA LEU A 117 -7.81 -18.93 -17.51
C LEU A 117 -8.26 -18.91 -18.97
N ALA A 118 -9.32 -18.18 -19.31
CA ALA A 118 -9.83 -18.12 -20.67
C ALA A 118 -8.75 -17.62 -21.65
N GLY A 119 -8.45 -18.44 -22.67
CA GLY A 119 -7.41 -18.15 -23.66
C GLY A 119 -5.97 -18.40 -23.18
N ARG A 120 -5.78 -19.02 -22.01
CA ARG A 120 -4.46 -19.36 -21.43
C ARG A 120 -4.29 -20.87 -21.33
N GLU A 121 -3.05 -21.34 -21.29
CA GLU A 121 -2.70 -22.75 -21.04
C GLU A 121 -2.51 -22.97 -19.52
N PRO A 122 -3.43 -23.68 -18.82
CA PRO A 122 -3.30 -23.94 -17.40
C PRO A 122 -2.50 -25.22 -17.10
N GLU A 123 -1.62 -25.12 -16.12
CA GLU A 123 -1.05 -26.26 -15.41
C GLU A 123 -1.77 -26.42 -14.06
N ARG A 124 -2.14 -27.67 -13.72
CA ARG A 124 -2.82 -28.00 -12.46
C ARG A 124 -2.03 -29.08 -11.74
N GLU A 125 -1.82 -28.89 -10.44
CA GLU A 125 -1.10 -29.80 -9.57
C GLU A 125 -1.83 -29.89 -8.22
N THR A 126 -1.66 -30.98 -7.49
CA THR A 126 -2.08 -31.06 -6.09
C THR A 126 -0.94 -31.63 -5.28
N ILE A 127 -0.56 -30.90 -4.23
CA ILE A 127 0.49 -31.33 -3.30
C ILE A 127 -0.12 -31.58 -1.93
N ASP A 128 0.46 -32.50 -1.16
CA ASP A 128 0.12 -32.64 0.26
C ASP A 128 1.04 -31.74 1.10
N HIS A 129 0.47 -30.95 1.99
CA HIS A 129 1.21 -30.28 3.06
C HIS A 129 0.74 -30.81 4.40
N ARG A 130 1.37 -31.89 4.85
CA ARG A 130 1.20 -32.47 6.19
C ARG A 130 -0.25 -32.90 6.43
N GLY A 131 -0.85 -33.58 5.45
CA GLY A 131 -2.22 -34.07 5.50
C GLY A 131 -3.29 -33.08 5.03
N VAL A 132 -2.89 -31.87 4.61
CA VAL A 132 -3.80 -30.90 3.98
C VAL A 132 -3.45 -30.81 2.48
N PRO A 133 -4.38 -31.18 1.57
CA PRO A 133 -4.14 -31.03 0.14
C PRO A 133 -4.17 -29.55 -0.26
N ILE A 134 -3.18 -29.14 -1.05
CA ILE A 134 -3.09 -27.83 -1.69
C ILE A 134 -3.23 -28.02 -3.19
N THR A 135 -4.32 -27.50 -3.76
CA THR A 135 -4.53 -27.46 -5.21
C THR A 135 -3.83 -26.24 -5.78
N ILE A 136 -2.99 -26.43 -6.79
CA ILE A 136 -2.21 -25.39 -7.45
C ILE A 136 -2.69 -25.28 -8.89
N VAL A 137 -2.99 -24.06 -9.33
CA VAL A 137 -3.34 -23.74 -10.71
C VAL A 137 -2.53 -22.56 -11.17
N ARG A 138 -1.77 -22.72 -12.26
CA ARG A 138 -0.92 -21.67 -12.83
C ARG A 138 -1.09 -21.59 -14.34
N SER A 139 -1.00 -20.40 -14.91
CA SER A 139 -0.94 -20.22 -16.36
C SER A 139 0.51 -20.06 -16.81
N ARG A 140 0.82 -20.51 -18.04
CA ARG A 140 2.19 -20.47 -18.59
C ARG A 140 2.77 -19.05 -18.68
N ASP A 141 1.93 -18.04 -18.88
CA ASP A 141 2.29 -16.61 -18.93
C ASP A 141 2.50 -15.98 -17.54
N GLY A 142 2.18 -16.70 -16.45
CA GLY A 142 2.26 -16.19 -15.08
C GLY A 142 1.11 -15.24 -14.68
N ALA A 143 0.08 -15.08 -15.51
CA ALA A 143 -1.07 -14.24 -15.20
C ALA A 143 -1.96 -14.81 -14.08
N VAL A 144 -2.02 -16.14 -13.96
CA VAL A 144 -2.73 -16.88 -12.92
C VAL A 144 -1.74 -17.70 -12.13
N GLN A 145 -1.81 -17.59 -10.79
CA GLN A 145 -1.02 -18.40 -9.86
C GLN A 145 -1.82 -18.52 -8.56
N GLN A 146 -2.63 -19.58 -8.47
CA GLN A 146 -3.50 -19.83 -7.33
C GLN A 146 -3.05 -21.09 -6.60
N HIS A 147 -2.90 -20.99 -5.29
CA HIS A 147 -2.72 -22.09 -4.36
C HIS A 147 -3.93 -22.11 -3.43
N ARG A 148 -4.61 -23.24 -3.30
CA ARG A 148 -5.86 -23.34 -2.52
C ARG A 148 -5.83 -24.52 -1.57
N ALA A 149 -6.26 -24.27 -0.32
CA ALA A 149 -6.46 -25.29 0.70
C ALA A 149 -7.71 -24.99 1.52
N SER A 150 -8.30 -26.03 2.12
CA SER A 150 -9.48 -25.94 2.98
C SER A 150 -9.21 -26.63 4.32
N VAL A 151 -9.55 -25.97 5.43
CA VAL A 151 -9.45 -26.53 6.78
C VAL A 151 -10.75 -26.21 7.54
N GLY A 152 -11.60 -27.20 7.75
CA GLY A 152 -12.92 -26.98 8.35
C GLY A 152 -13.78 -26.04 7.50
N SER A 153 -14.23 -24.93 8.09
CA SER A 153 -14.96 -23.86 7.40
C SER A 153 -14.05 -22.73 6.88
N THR A 154 -12.74 -22.90 6.94
CA THR A 154 -11.76 -21.92 6.47
C THR A 154 -11.25 -22.30 5.09
N GLU A 155 -11.37 -21.37 4.15
CA GLU A 155 -10.81 -21.43 2.80
C GLU A 155 -9.60 -20.50 2.71
N ILE A 156 -8.49 -21.02 2.17
CA ILE A 156 -7.22 -20.30 2.05
C ILE A 156 -6.84 -20.28 0.59
N ILE A 157 -6.59 -19.09 0.04
CA ILE A 157 -6.24 -18.88 -1.37
C ILE A 157 -5.03 -17.97 -1.42
N SER A 158 -3.93 -18.42 -2.02
CA SER A 158 -2.66 -17.68 -2.03
C SER A 158 -2.04 -17.60 -3.42
N THR A 159 -1.27 -16.55 -3.69
CA THR A 159 -0.38 -16.48 -4.85
C THR A 159 0.92 -17.26 -4.65
N SER A 160 1.22 -17.67 -3.41
CA SER A 160 2.49 -18.29 -3.04
C SER A 160 2.28 -19.64 -2.36
N ARG A 161 3.17 -20.59 -2.68
CA ARG A 161 3.20 -21.90 -2.02
C ARG A 161 3.66 -21.77 -0.58
N GLY A 162 4.74 -21.05 -0.33
CA GLY A 162 5.31 -20.82 1.00
C GLY A 162 4.35 -20.07 1.90
N ALA A 163 3.63 -19.08 1.37
CA ALA A 163 2.63 -18.32 2.14
C ALA A 163 1.45 -19.19 2.58
N ILE A 164 0.85 -19.99 1.68
CA ILE A 164 -0.24 -20.89 2.08
C ILE A 164 0.24 -21.96 3.07
N GLN A 165 1.45 -22.50 2.89
CA GLN A 165 2.03 -23.47 3.82
C GLN A 165 2.25 -22.85 5.20
N ARG A 166 2.67 -21.58 5.27
CA ARG A 166 2.84 -20.83 6.52
C ARG A 166 1.52 -20.61 7.23
N VAL A 167 0.47 -20.20 6.51
CA VAL A 167 -0.90 -20.09 7.07
C VAL A 167 -1.37 -21.44 7.63
N LEU A 168 -1.21 -22.53 6.88
CA LEU A 168 -1.57 -23.88 7.35
C LEU A 168 -0.78 -24.30 8.58
N ASP A 169 0.50 -23.94 8.65
CA ASP A 169 1.34 -24.21 9.82
C ASP A 169 0.91 -23.38 11.04
N THR A 170 0.49 -22.13 10.86
CA THR A 170 -0.10 -21.30 11.93
C THR A 170 -1.41 -21.91 12.45
N ILE A 171 -2.31 -22.33 11.55
CA ILE A 171 -3.58 -22.98 11.94
C ILE A 171 -3.32 -24.26 12.75
N ALA A 172 -2.27 -25.00 12.41
CA ALA A 172 -1.85 -26.20 13.13
C ALA A 172 -1.06 -25.91 14.43
N GLY A 173 -0.86 -24.65 14.82
CA GLY A 173 -0.08 -24.24 16.00
C GLY A 173 1.42 -24.48 15.87
N ARG A 174 1.93 -24.64 14.65
CA ARG A 174 3.36 -24.90 14.34
C ARG A 174 4.12 -23.64 13.91
N HIS A 175 3.41 -22.55 13.68
CA HIS A 175 3.97 -21.24 13.41
C HIS A 175 3.31 -20.20 14.32
N PRO A 176 4.05 -19.18 14.80
CA PRO A 176 3.49 -18.10 15.61
C PRO A 176 2.28 -17.43 14.95
N SER A 177 1.27 -17.18 15.77
CA SER A 177 -0.01 -16.59 15.38
C SER A 177 -0.07 -15.11 15.73
N LEU A 178 -0.61 -14.28 14.84
CA LEU A 178 -0.78 -12.84 15.08
C LEU A 178 -1.65 -12.57 16.31
N ALA A 179 -2.65 -13.41 16.60
CA ALA A 179 -3.51 -13.25 17.77
C ALA A 179 -2.76 -13.32 19.11
N ASP A 180 -1.59 -13.98 19.13
CA ASP A 180 -0.77 -14.16 20.32
C ASP A 180 0.30 -13.08 20.47
N GLU A 181 0.46 -12.19 19.48
CA GLU A 181 1.46 -11.12 19.54
C GLU A 181 1.07 -10.01 20.55
N PRO A 182 1.98 -9.62 21.47
CA PRO A 182 1.67 -8.65 22.52
C PRO A 182 1.28 -7.25 22.00
N ASP A 183 1.97 -6.77 20.97
CA ASP A 183 1.73 -5.51 20.27
C ASP A 183 0.32 -5.48 19.64
N PHE A 184 -0.08 -6.58 19.01
CA PHE A 184 -1.42 -6.72 18.42
C PHE A 184 -2.51 -6.72 19.49
N GLN A 185 -2.32 -7.50 20.56
CA GLN A 185 -3.26 -7.52 21.70
C GLN A 185 -3.34 -6.17 22.41
N PHE A 186 -2.23 -5.43 22.49
CA PHE A 186 -2.21 -4.08 23.03
C PHE A 186 -3.02 -3.13 22.14
N MET A 187 -2.78 -3.18 20.83
CA MET A 187 -3.45 -2.33 19.84
C MET A 187 -4.98 -2.53 19.85
N LEU A 188 -5.44 -3.79 19.89
CA LEU A 188 -6.87 -4.11 19.97
C LEU A 188 -7.51 -3.67 21.30
N ARG A 189 -6.79 -3.79 22.42
CA ARG A 189 -7.29 -3.39 23.75
C ARG A 189 -7.35 -1.88 23.94
N ARG A 190 -6.52 -1.12 23.22
CA ARG A 190 -6.48 0.35 23.33
C ARG A 190 -7.68 1.02 22.65
N ASP A 191 -8.20 0.41 21.58
CA ASP A 191 -9.35 0.88 20.80
C ASP A 191 -10.53 -0.12 20.77
N PRO A 192 -11.00 -0.62 21.92
CA PRO A 192 -12.00 -1.69 21.94
C PRO A 192 -13.39 -1.18 21.49
N ALA A 193 -13.61 0.14 21.53
CA ALA A 193 -14.87 0.80 21.18
C ALA A 193 -14.93 1.25 19.71
N VAL A 194 -13.85 1.09 18.94
CA VAL A 194 -13.81 1.49 17.53
C VAL A 194 -14.20 0.28 16.68
N LEU A 195 -15.47 0.21 16.29
CA LEU A 195 -15.95 -0.72 15.26
C LEU A 195 -15.63 -0.11 13.90
N ASP A 196 -14.70 -0.74 13.18
CA ASP A 196 -14.28 -0.29 11.86
C ASP A 196 -14.62 -1.34 10.80
N THR A 197 -14.95 -0.84 9.61
CA THR A 197 -15.19 -1.67 8.43
C THR A 197 -13.93 -2.43 8.03
N VAL A 198 -12.76 -1.78 8.12
CA VAL A 198 -11.46 -2.37 7.77
C VAL A 198 -10.42 -2.07 8.85
N LEU A 199 -9.64 -3.09 9.20
CA LEU A 199 -8.44 -3.00 10.03
C LEU A 199 -7.24 -3.45 9.20
N VAL A 200 -6.24 -2.59 9.05
CA VAL A 200 -4.91 -2.92 8.55
C VAL A 200 -3.95 -2.89 9.73
N TYR A 201 -3.11 -3.92 9.84
CA TYR A 201 -2.15 -4.07 10.90
C TYR A 201 -0.80 -4.57 10.36
N ALA A 202 0.28 -3.94 10.80
CA ALA A 202 1.65 -4.38 10.60
C ALA A 202 2.32 -4.40 11.97
N GLY A 203 2.63 -5.58 12.49
CA GLY A 203 3.23 -5.75 13.81
C GLY A 203 4.75 -5.75 13.80
N ASP A 204 5.35 -5.74 14.99
CA ASP A 204 6.80 -5.75 15.20
C ASP A 204 7.48 -6.82 14.35
N ARG A 205 7.03 -8.07 14.50
CA ARG A 205 7.61 -9.23 13.81
C ARG A 205 7.54 -9.14 12.28
N PHE A 206 6.45 -8.60 11.74
CA PHE A 206 6.34 -8.35 10.30
C PHE A 206 7.34 -7.28 9.85
N ILE A 207 7.43 -6.17 10.58
CA ILE A 207 8.35 -5.08 10.27
C ILE A 207 9.80 -5.58 10.37
N GLU A 208 10.16 -6.33 11.42
CA GLU A 208 11.47 -6.97 11.58
C GLU A 208 11.81 -7.85 10.37
N SER A 209 10.86 -8.70 9.96
CA SER A 209 11.01 -9.58 8.80
C SER A 209 11.22 -8.78 7.50
N ALA A 210 10.42 -7.73 7.27
CA ALA A 210 10.49 -6.88 6.09
C ALA A 210 11.81 -6.09 6.00
N LEU A 211 12.35 -5.66 7.14
CA LEU A 211 13.60 -4.91 7.24
C LEU A 211 14.85 -5.79 7.38
N SER A 212 14.67 -7.10 7.51
CA SER A 212 15.77 -8.06 7.65
C SER A 212 16.74 -8.04 6.45
N PRO A 213 18.01 -8.44 6.65
CA PRO A 213 18.97 -8.54 5.56
C PRO A 213 18.46 -9.47 4.45
N ARG A 214 17.80 -10.57 4.85
CA ARG A 214 17.19 -11.53 3.94
C ARG A 214 16.23 -10.85 2.97
N SER A 215 15.22 -10.15 3.49
CA SER A 215 14.17 -9.53 2.69
C SER A 215 14.71 -8.44 1.78
N ARG A 216 15.59 -7.57 2.31
CA ARG A 216 16.18 -6.46 1.52
C ARG A 216 17.10 -6.96 0.41
N ILE A 217 17.91 -7.99 0.67
CA ILE A 217 18.81 -8.56 -0.34
C ILE A 217 18.02 -9.31 -1.41
N LEU A 218 17.02 -10.12 -1.02
CA LEU A 218 16.22 -10.85 -2.00
C LEU A 218 15.35 -9.91 -2.85
N ASP A 219 14.80 -8.84 -2.28
CA ASP A 219 14.07 -7.83 -3.07
C ASP A 219 14.98 -7.16 -4.10
N ALA A 220 16.20 -6.76 -3.70
CA ALA A 220 17.18 -6.19 -4.63
C ALA A 220 17.55 -7.16 -5.76
N ARG A 221 17.84 -8.42 -5.42
CA ARG A 221 18.12 -9.49 -6.40
C ARG A 221 16.95 -9.74 -7.34
N ARG A 222 15.71 -9.70 -6.82
CA ARG A 222 14.49 -9.87 -7.60
C ARG A 222 14.31 -8.73 -8.61
N GLN A 223 14.66 -7.50 -8.27
CA GLN A 223 14.63 -6.38 -9.23
C GLN A 223 15.69 -6.55 -10.34
N ILE A 224 16.90 -6.99 -10.00
CA ILE A 224 17.92 -7.33 -11.00
C ILE A 224 17.40 -8.44 -11.93
N ALA A 225 16.78 -9.48 -11.36
CA ALA A 225 16.20 -10.57 -12.13
C ALA A 225 15.07 -10.11 -13.06
N LEU A 226 14.24 -9.14 -12.64
CA LEU A 226 13.23 -8.52 -13.49
C LEU A 226 13.86 -7.85 -14.71
N ASP A 227 14.89 -7.03 -14.51
CA ASP A 227 15.60 -6.35 -15.60
C ASP A 227 16.21 -7.35 -16.59
N GLU A 228 16.75 -8.46 -16.09
CA GLU A 228 17.30 -9.56 -16.90
C GLU A 228 16.21 -10.29 -17.70
N LEU A 229 15.04 -10.54 -17.11
CA LEU A 229 13.89 -11.12 -17.81
C LEU A 229 13.36 -10.17 -18.89
N GLU A 230 13.13 -8.89 -18.55
CA GLU A 230 12.61 -7.90 -19.49
C GLU A 230 13.53 -7.65 -20.68
N ARG A 231 14.85 -7.79 -20.49
CA ARG A 231 15.84 -7.69 -21.57
C ARG A 231 15.51 -8.61 -22.73
N CYS A 232 15.10 -9.85 -22.46
CA CYS A 232 14.76 -10.82 -23.51
C CYS A 232 13.63 -10.31 -24.42
N GLY A 233 12.54 -9.80 -23.82
CA GLY A 233 11.42 -9.23 -24.57
C GLY A 233 11.78 -7.93 -25.30
N LYS A 234 12.52 -7.03 -24.64
CA LYS A 234 12.99 -5.76 -25.23
C LYS A 234 13.89 -6.01 -26.44
N THR A 235 14.74 -7.03 -26.40
CA THR A 235 15.58 -7.44 -27.52
C THR A 235 14.76 -7.97 -28.71
N ALA A 236 13.70 -8.75 -28.46
CA ALA A 236 12.80 -9.20 -29.52
C ALA A 236 12.05 -8.03 -30.19
N LEU A 237 11.64 -7.03 -29.41
CA LEU A 237 11.04 -5.79 -29.96
C LEU A 237 12.04 -5.01 -30.80
N LEU A 238 13.28 -4.86 -30.32
CA LEU A 238 14.35 -4.19 -31.06
C LEU A 238 14.66 -4.89 -32.40
N PHE A 239 14.68 -6.23 -32.40
CA PHE A 239 14.79 -7.01 -33.64
C PHE A 239 13.68 -6.65 -34.63
N GLY A 240 12.43 -6.55 -34.14
CA GLY A 240 11.28 -6.10 -34.92
C GLY A 240 11.47 -4.73 -35.57
N VAL A 241 11.99 -3.77 -34.81
CA VAL A 241 12.28 -2.42 -35.30
C VAL A 241 13.36 -2.42 -36.39
N ILE A 242 14.43 -3.20 -36.21
CA ILE A 242 15.57 -3.24 -37.15
C ILE A 242 15.24 -4.00 -38.42
N HIS A 243 14.55 -5.14 -38.32
CA HIS A 243 14.33 -6.07 -39.42
C HIS A 243 12.92 -5.99 -40.03
N GLY A 244 12.01 -5.19 -39.46
CA GLY A 244 10.64 -5.03 -39.94
C GLY A 244 9.74 -6.24 -39.71
N ARG A 245 10.18 -7.24 -38.92
CA ARG A 245 9.43 -8.46 -38.57
C ARG A 245 9.86 -9.00 -37.21
N ALA A 246 8.98 -9.75 -36.56
CA ALA A 246 9.34 -10.49 -35.35
C ALA A 246 10.44 -11.55 -35.64
N PRO A 247 11.30 -11.86 -34.65
CA PRO A 247 12.22 -13.00 -34.73
C PRO A 247 11.41 -14.31 -34.74
N ALA A 248 11.92 -15.32 -35.46
CA ALA A 248 11.29 -16.63 -35.54
C ALA A 248 11.44 -17.43 -34.24
N ASP A 249 12.64 -17.40 -33.66
CA ASP A 249 13.02 -18.09 -32.44
C ASP A 249 14.12 -17.31 -31.69
N HIS A 250 14.53 -17.79 -30.52
CA HIS A 250 15.60 -17.14 -29.76
C HIS A 250 16.99 -17.35 -30.40
N GLU A 251 17.18 -18.38 -31.22
CA GLU A 251 18.45 -18.64 -31.93
C GLU A 251 18.73 -17.55 -32.98
N GLU A 252 17.69 -17.06 -33.66
CA GLU A 252 17.80 -15.91 -34.55
C GLU A 252 18.24 -14.64 -33.82
N LEU A 253 17.76 -14.44 -32.59
CA LEU A 253 18.20 -13.33 -31.74
C LEU A 253 19.66 -13.46 -31.33
N LEU A 254 20.13 -14.67 -31.01
CA LEU A 254 21.54 -14.95 -30.75
C LEU A 254 22.41 -14.70 -32.00
N GLY A 255 21.96 -15.17 -33.17
CA GLY A 255 22.62 -14.95 -34.46
C GLY A 255 22.71 -13.47 -34.84
N SER A 256 21.69 -12.67 -34.51
CA SER A 256 21.67 -11.22 -34.73
C SER A 256 22.62 -10.43 -33.81
N LYS A 257 23.12 -11.07 -32.74
CA LYS A 257 23.91 -10.44 -31.66
C LYS A 257 23.18 -9.39 -30.84
N LEU A 258 21.87 -9.21 -31.03
CA LEU A 258 21.03 -8.37 -30.17
C LEU A 258 20.78 -9.04 -28.80
N LEU A 259 20.84 -10.37 -28.75
CA LEU A 259 20.85 -11.17 -27.51
C LEU A 259 22.17 -11.92 -27.41
N LYS A 260 22.82 -11.92 -26.23
CA LYS A 260 24.00 -12.75 -25.97
C LYS A 260 23.60 -14.02 -25.23
N PRO A 261 24.33 -15.13 -25.36
CA PRO A 261 24.07 -16.34 -24.57
C PRO A 261 24.13 -16.10 -23.05
N THR A 262 24.88 -15.09 -22.60
CA THR A 262 24.93 -14.68 -21.19
C THR A 262 23.68 -13.96 -20.72
N ASP A 263 22.90 -13.36 -21.63
CA ASP A 263 21.64 -12.68 -21.29
C ASP A 263 20.50 -13.68 -21.01
N LEU A 264 20.66 -14.97 -21.37
CA LEU A 264 19.74 -16.06 -21.04
C LEU A 264 20.04 -16.71 -19.68
N LYS A 265 20.78 -15.99 -18.82
CA LYS A 265 21.12 -16.43 -17.47
C LYS A 265 21.03 -15.23 -16.53
N HIS A 266 20.54 -15.49 -15.33
CA HIS A 266 20.55 -14.53 -14.25
C HIS A 266 21.95 -14.28 -13.70
N PHE A 267 22.09 -13.22 -12.90
CA PHE A 267 23.31 -12.90 -12.14
C PHE A 267 23.82 -14.08 -11.29
N ASP A 268 22.93 -14.97 -10.81
CA ASP A 268 23.24 -16.18 -10.04
C ASP A 268 23.49 -17.43 -10.92
N ARG A 269 23.49 -17.25 -12.25
CA ARG A 269 23.61 -18.27 -13.30
C ARG A 269 22.39 -19.17 -13.47
N ALA A 270 21.26 -18.90 -12.80
CA ALA A 270 20.02 -19.59 -13.08
C ALA A 270 19.57 -19.34 -14.53
N PRO A 271 19.11 -20.38 -15.26
CA PRO A 271 18.72 -20.23 -16.66
C PRO A 271 17.43 -19.42 -16.82
N ILE A 272 17.36 -18.61 -17.87
CA ILE A 272 16.15 -17.97 -18.35
C ILE A 272 15.67 -18.74 -19.58
N THR A 273 14.44 -19.25 -19.51
CA THR A 273 13.78 -19.86 -20.67
C THR A 273 13.00 -18.79 -21.41
N PHE A 274 13.29 -18.59 -22.69
CA PHE A 274 12.69 -17.54 -23.49
C PHE A 274 12.42 -18.02 -24.92
N GLU A 275 11.22 -17.76 -25.41
CA GLU A 275 10.85 -17.89 -26.82
C GLU A 275 10.17 -16.60 -27.27
N PRO A 276 10.39 -16.13 -28.51
CA PRO A 276 9.62 -15.04 -29.07
C PRO A 276 8.11 -15.24 -28.92
N ASN A 277 7.39 -14.15 -28.68
CA ASN A 277 5.95 -14.10 -28.40
C ASN A 277 5.50 -14.76 -27.09
N HIS A 278 6.42 -15.26 -26.26
CA HIS A 278 6.14 -15.75 -24.92
C HIS A 278 6.87 -14.92 -23.87
N ALA A 279 6.29 -14.85 -22.67
CA ALA A 279 6.98 -14.23 -21.55
C ALA A 279 8.19 -15.09 -21.14
N PRO A 280 9.38 -14.48 -20.92
CA PRO A 280 10.53 -15.19 -20.38
C PRO A 280 10.21 -15.69 -18.96
N ARG A 281 10.74 -16.87 -18.60
CA ARG A 281 10.52 -17.49 -17.30
C ARG A 281 11.82 -18.00 -16.68
N SER A 282 11.89 -18.00 -15.36
CA SER A 282 12.97 -18.61 -14.59
C SER A 282 12.49 -18.99 -13.18
N SER A 283 13.42 -19.40 -12.30
CA SER A 283 13.17 -19.56 -10.87
C SER A 283 12.77 -18.25 -10.17
N TRP A 284 13.06 -17.10 -10.76
CA TRP A 284 12.68 -15.78 -10.26
C TRP A 284 11.29 -15.31 -10.74
N GLY A 285 10.60 -16.11 -11.56
CA GLY A 285 9.25 -15.86 -12.03
C GLY A 285 9.20 -15.42 -13.49
N THR A 286 8.29 -14.51 -13.81
CA THR A 286 8.12 -13.86 -15.12
C THR A 286 8.07 -12.34 -14.96
N PRO A 287 8.23 -11.54 -16.04
CA PRO A 287 8.07 -10.08 -15.94
C PRO A 287 6.71 -9.64 -15.38
N ALA A 288 5.65 -10.43 -15.62
CA ALA A 288 4.32 -10.12 -15.12
C ALA A 288 4.17 -10.41 -13.62
N HIS A 289 4.87 -11.44 -13.12
CA HIS A 289 4.82 -11.87 -11.73
C HIS A 289 6.12 -12.56 -11.31
N LEU A 290 6.89 -11.87 -10.48
CA LEU A 290 8.12 -12.41 -9.89
C LEU A 290 7.78 -13.34 -8.72
N THR A 291 8.66 -14.30 -8.45
CA THR A 291 8.54 -15.20 -7.29
C THR A 291 8.56 -14.41 -5.99
N ALA A 292 7.59 -14.69 -5.10
CA ALA A 292 7.51 -14.05 -3.79
C ALA A 292 8.73 -14.36 -2.91
N LEU A 293 9.11 -13.45 -2.01
CA LEU A 293 10.33 -13.60 -1.21
C LEU A 293 10.31 -14.83 -0.29
N ILE A 294 9.11 -15.22 0.16
CA ILE A 294 8.87 -16.40 0.99
C ILE A 294 9.11 -17.73 0.24
N ASP A 295 9.02 -17.72 -1.09
CA ASP A 295 9.25 -18.88 -1.95
C ASP A 295 10.70 -18.98 -2.44
N LEU A 296 11.49 -17.93 -2.23
CA LEU A 296 12.91 -17.89 -2.59
C LEU A 296 13.78 -18.49 -1.49
N PRO A 297 14.87 -19.19 -1.85
CA PRO A 297 15.81 -19.73 -0.88
C PRO A 297 16.55 -18.61 -0.14
N ASP A 298 16.89 -18.88 1.11
CA ASP A 298 17.64 -17.92 1.92
C ASP A 298 19.05 -17.68 1.36
N PRO A 299 19.52 -16.41 1.30
CA PRO A 299 20.89 -16.12 0.90
C PRO A 299 21.91 -16.75 1.85
N THR A 300 22.64 -17.76 1.37
CA THR A 300 23.75 -18.37 2.13
C THR A 300 25.05 -17.58 2.03
N ARG A 301 25.16 -16.71 1.02
CA ARG A 301 26.28 -15.80 0.77
C ARG A 301 25.78 -14.47 0.23
N VAL A 302 26.49 -13.41 0.59
CA VAL A 302 26.24 -12.04 0.16
C VAL A 302 27.51 -11.44 -0.42
N THR A 303 27.37 -10.56 -1.39
CA THR A 303 28.50 -9.79 -1.94
C THR A 303 28.87 -8.64 -1.02
N LYS A 304 30.08 -8.10 -1.17
CA LYS A 304 30.49 -6.89 -0.43
C LYS A 304 29.60 -5.69 -0.73
N VAL A 305 29.05 -5.61 -1.95
CA VAL A 305 28.13 -4.53 -2.35
C VAL A 305 26.80 -4.68 -1.64
N GLU A 306 26.23 -5.89 -1.62
CA GLU A 306 24.98 -6.17 -0.88
C GLU A 306 25.13 -5.89 0.61
N GLN A 307 26.25 -6.31 1.21
CA GLN A 307 26.55 -6.04 2.61
C GLN A 307 26.62 -4.52 2.87
N ALA A 308 27.45 -3.80 2.11
CA ALA A 308 27.61 -2.36 2.30
C ALA A 308 26.29 -1.60 2.10
N ALA A 309 25.49 -1.97 1.09
CA ALA A 309 24.19 -1.35 0.84
C ALA A 309 23.19 -1.61 1.97
N TYR A 310 23.19 -2.81 2.56
CA TYR A 310 22.35 -3.11 3.71
C TYR A 310 22.81 -2.36 4.97
N GLU A 311 24.11 -2.30 5.23
CA GLU A 311 24.65 -1.52 6.35
C GLU A 311 24.37 -0.02 6.20
N ASP A 312 24.45 0.53 5.00
CA ASP A 312 24.02 1.91 4.68
C ASP A 312 22.52 2.10 4.92
N PHE A 313 21.70 1.13 4.53
CA PHE A 313 20.27 1.15 4.80
C PHE A 313 19.98 1.19 6.30
N VAL A 314 20.62 0.32 7.09
CA VAL A 314 20.47 0.28 8.55
C VAL A 314 20.89 1.61 9.16
N ARG A 315 22.06 2.15 8.80
CA ARG A 315 22.53 3.45 9.30
C ARG A 315 21.53 4.58 9.03
N ARG A 316 20.93 4.62 7.83
CA ARG A 316 19.91 5.63 7.48
C ARG A 316 18.60 5.40 8.23
N TYR A 317 18.18 4.15 8.34
CA TYR A 317 16.96 3.78 9.04
C TYR A 317 17.06 4.13 10.52
N GLU A 318 18.13 3.72 11.21
CA GLU A 318 18.39 4.05 12.62
C GLU A 318 18.54 5.57 12.85
N TRP A 319 19.10 6.31 11.89
CA TRP A 319 19.21 7.77 11.98
C TRP A 319 17.83 8.47 11.90
N GLN A 320 16.91 7.93 11.12
CA GLN A 320 15.55 8.48 10.97
C GLN A 320 14.56 7.92 12.01
N TRP A 321 14.75 6.68 12.46
CA TRP A 321 13.83 5.87 13.26
C TRP A 321 14.64 5.12 14.33
N SER A 322 14.95 5.78 15.45
CA SER A 322 15.84 5.24 16.48
C SER A 322 15.11 4.45 17.57
N GLU A 323 15.48 3.18 17.76
CA GLU A 323 15.26 2.30 18.95
C GLU A 323 14.03 1.37 18.99
N SER A 324 12.95 1.57 18.23
CA SER A 324 11.83 0.61 18.17
C SER A 324 11.19 0.58 16.79
N LEU A 325 10.73 -0.58 16.38
CA LEU A 325 9.89 -0.74 15.20
C LEU A 325 8.48 -0.34 15.59
N ASP A 326 7.80 0.42 14.72
CA ASP A 326 6.53 1.02 15.08
C ASP A 326 5.36 0.22 14.51
N PRO A 327 4.66 -0.63 15.30
CA PRO A 327 3.47 -1.31 14.85
C PRO A 327 2.44 -0.30 14.37
N ILE A 328 1.98 -0.54 13.15
CA ILE A 328 1.05 0.33 12.45
C ILE A 328 -0.32 -0.30 12.48
N ALA A 329 -1.31 0.46 12.93
CA ALA A 329 -2.71 0.10 12.81
C ALA A 329 -3.47 1.20 12.08
N LEU A 330 -4.06 0.87 10.94
CA LEU A 330 -4.98 1.74 10.24
C LEU A 330 -6.39 1.15 10.34
N ARG A 331 -7.31 1.98 10.78
CA ARG A 331 -8.72 1.65 10.95
C ARG A 331 -9.53 2.53 10.03
N VAL A 332 -10.39 1.93 9.21
CA VAL A 332 -11.18 2.68 8.23
C VAL A 332 -12.65 2.30 8.37
N ALA A 333 -13.48 3.32 8.51
CA ALA A 333 -14.92 3.21 8.60
C ALA A 333 -15.58 4.11 7.55
N THR A 334 -16.65 3.61 6.96
CA THR A 334 -17.54 4.36 6.07
C THR A 334 -18.82 4.70 6.83
N GLU A 335 -19.19 5.97 6.89
CA GLU A 335 -20.42 6.43 7.55
C GLU A 335 -21.27 7.23 6.56
N ASP A 336 -22.54 6.85 6.40
CA ASP A 336 -23.45 7.63 5.58
C ASP A 336 -23.82 8.93 6.33
N GLY A 337 -23.61 10.07 5.68
CA GLY A 337 -23.88 11.40 6.23
C GLY A 337 -24.89 12.20 5.40
N PRO A 338 -25.34 13.37 5.90
CA PRO A 338 -26.30 14.23 5.21
C PRO A 338 -25.83 14.73 3.84
N SER A 339 -24.51 14.79 3.63
CA SER A 339 -23.87 15.34 2.44
C SER A 339 -23.28 14.26 1.52
N GLY A 340 -23.56 12.98 1.78
CA GLY A 340 -22.92 11.85 1.10
C GLY A 340 -22.22 10.90 2.08
N ARG A 341 -21.50 9.92 1.54
CA ARG A 341 -20.75 8.94 2.33
C ARG A 341 -19.45 9.59 2.84
N ASN A 342 -19.15 9.39 4.12
CA ASN A 342 -17.94 9.89 4.77
C ASN A 342 -16.98 8.75 5.04
N LEU A 343 -15.72 8.94 4.69
CA LEU A 343 -14.64 8.05 5.09
C LEU A 343 -13.96 8.58 6.35
N ARG A 344 -13.90 7.77 7.41
CA ARG A 344 -13.10 8.04 8.60
C ARG A 344 -11.95 7.05 8.66
N ALA A 345 -10.73 7.56 8.57
CA ALA A 345 -9.51 6.80 8.78
C ALA A 345 -8.84 7.20 10.10
N LYS A 346 -8.38 6.21 10.86
CA LYS A 346 -7.63 6.39 12.10
C LYS A 346 -6.34 5.59 12.01
N LEU A 347 -5.22 6.30 11.83
CA LEU A 347 -3.88 5.73 11.86
C LEU A 347 -3.32 5.79 13.29
N ARG A 348 -2.74 4.69 13.74
CA ARG A 348 -1.92 4.63 14.94
C ARG A 348 -0.58 4.00 14.63
N VAL A 349 0.46 4.62 15.17
CA VAL A 349 1.86 4.20 15.10
C VAL A 349 2.37 4.25 16.55
N LEU A 350 2.97 3.17 17.06
CA LEU A 350 3.43 3.06 18.46
C LEU A 350 4.80 2.39 18.51
N PRO A 351 5.76 2.87 19.33
CA PRO A 351 5.78 4.16 19.98
C PRO A 351 6.01 5.29 18.97
N LEU A 352 5.40 6.46 19.16
CA LEU A 352 5.90 7.65 18.47
C LEU A 352 7.23 8.02 19.12
N LEU A 353 8.34 7.65 18.48
CA LEU A 353 9.68 8.02 18.93
C LEU A 353 9.76 9.56 19.05
N ARG A 354 10.30 10.04 20.18
CA ARG A 354 10.45 11.47 20.47
C ARG A 354 11.72 12.08 19.83
N THR A 355 12.29 11.39 18.86
CA THR A 355 13.48 11.76 18.10
C THR A 355 13.14 11.76 16.61
N GLY A 356 13.89 12.50 15.78
CA GLY A 356 13.66 12.58 14.35
C GLY A 356 12.42 13.41 13.93
N ASP A 357 11.77 13.02 12.83
CA ASP A 357 10.71 13.81 12.19
C ASP A 357 9.39 13.85 12.99
N TYR A 358 9.10 12.83 13.81
CA TYR A 358 7.94 12.86 14.71
C TYR A 358 8.10 13.89 15.82
N ALA A 359 9.32 14.14 16.31
CA ALA A 359 9.57 15.18 17.29
C ALA A 359 9.21 16.56 16.73
N ARG A 360 9.47 16.81 15.44
CA ARG A 360 9.05 18.06 14.76
C ARG A 360 7.55 18.17 14.65
N LEU A 361 6.84 17.10 14.25
CA LEU A 361 5.38 17.11 14.18
C LEU A 361 4.74 17.32 15.56
N VAL A 362 5.29 16.68 16.60
CA VAL A 362 4.87 16.88 18.00
C VAL A 362 5.21 18.29 18.49
N GLN A 363 6.35 18.88 18.10
CA GLN A 363 6.67 20.27 18.42
C GLN A 363 5.71 21.25 17.73
N ILE A 364 5.34 21.00 16.47
CA ILE A 364 4.44 21.86 15.70
C ILE A 364 3.01 21.79 16.24
N ALA A 365 2.49 20.58 16.49
CA ALA A 365 1.11 20.37 16.94
C ALA A 365 0.93 20.48 18.48
N GLY A 366 2.01 20.23 19.23
CA GLY A 366 2.02 20.09 20.68
C GLY A 366 1.28 18.85 21.18
N THR A 367 1.02 18.78 22.50
CA THR A 367 0.58 17.54 23.17
C THR A 367 -0.92 17.42 23.44
N THR A 368 -1.69 18.49 23.24
CA THR A 368 -3.13 18.51 23.56
C THR A 368 -3.98 18.00 22.40
N PRO A 369 -4.81 16.96 22.59
CA PRO A 369 -5.75 16.50 21.57
C PRO A 369 -6.77 17.58 21.22
N VAL A 370 -6.89 17.91 19.93
CA VAL A 370 -7.89 18.86 19.43
C VAL A 370 -8.93 18.13 18.58
N PRO A 371 -10.24 18.25 18.87
CA PRO A 371 -11.27 17.67 18.02
C PRO A 371 -11.36 18.42 16.69
N THR A 372 -11.13 17.70 15.59
CA THR A 372 -11.29 18.21 14.23
C THR A 372 -12.73 18.02 13.75
N LYS A 373 -13.24 18.95 12.93
CA LYS A 373 -14.49 18.79 12.19
C LYS A 373 -14.17 18.79 10.70
N PRO A 374 -14.84 17.97 9.87
CA PRO A 374 -14.67 18.01 8.42
C PRO A 374 -14.87 19.43 7.89
N ALA A 375 -14.15 19.78 6.82
CA ALA A 375 -14.50 20.98 6.06
C ALA A 375 -15.94 20.82 5.54
N ARG A 376 -16.72 21.91 5.56
CA ARG A 376 -18.07 21.89 4.97
C ARG A 376 -18.02 21.83 3.45
N ASP A 377 -16.94 22.34 2.88
CA ASP A 377 -16.74 22.57 1.46
C ASP A 377 -15.22 22.73 1.21
N GLY A 378 -14.69 22.11 0.15
CA GLY A 378 -13.25 22.08 -0.17
C GLY A 378 -12.35 21.28 0.79
N ALA A 379 -11.06 21.59 0.79
CA ALA A 379 -10.01 20.88 1.55
C ALA A 379 -9.48 21.75 2.70
N GLN A 380 -9.13 21.14 3.84
CA GLN A 380 -8.50 21.88 4.94
C GLN A 380 -7.46 21.07 5.69
N ILE A 381 -6.42 21.75 6.13
CA ILE A 381 -5.44 21.26 7.09
C ILE A 381 -5.67 22.00 8.41
N MET A 382 -5.83 21.25 9.50
CA MET A 382 -5.99 21.80 10.84
C MET A 382 -4.83 21.34 11.72
N ILE A 383 -4.23 22.29 12.43
CA ILE A 383 -3.09 22.06 13.32
C ILE A 383 -3.50 22.51 14.73
N ALA A 384 -3.15 21.69 15.72
CA ALA A 384 -3.27 22.07 17.12
C ALA A 384 -2.18 23.10 17.47
N ILE A 385 -2.56 24.18 18.15
CA ILE A 385 -1.66 25.22 18.62
C ILE A 385 -1.77 25.25 20.15
N SER A 386 -1.35 24.17 20.79
CA SER A 386 -1.32 24.10 22.26
C SER A 386 -0.24 25.01 22.83
N GLU A 387 -0.21 25.17 24.15
CA GLU A 387 0.66 26.16 24.80
C GLU A 387 2.15 25.87 24.61
N ASP A 388 2.48 24.59 24.48
CA ASP A 388 3.79 24.02 24.23
C ASP A 388 4.16 23.96 22.74
N SER A 389 3.29 24.38 21.82
CA SER A 389 3.58 24.29 20.39
C SER A 389 4.60 25.35 19.95
N SER A 390 5.54 24.95 19.09
CA SER A 390 6.57 25.86 18.55
C SER A 390 5.93 27.02 17.79
N VAL A 391 4.85 26.76 17.04
CA VAL A 391 4.07 27.77 16.33
C VAL A 391 3.54 28.84 17.27
N ARG A 392 3.05 28.46 18.47
CA ARG A 392 2.58 29.43 19.46
C ARG A 392 3.73 30.25 20.04
N GLN A 393 4.85 29.58 20.33
CA GLN A 393 6.05 30.24 20.89
C GLN A 393 6.66 31.25 19.90
N GLU A 394 6.69 30.91 18.61
CA GLU A 394 7.15 31.79 17.54
C GLU A 394 6.21 33.01 17.38
N LEU A 395 4.90 32.79 17.37
CA LEU A 395 3.91 33.89 17.36
C LEU A 395 4.06 34.81 18.58
N LEU A 396 4.29 34.24 19.77
CA LEU A 396 4.58 35.00 20.99
C LEU A 396 5.88 35.82 20.85
N GLY A 397 6.94 35.23 20.33
CA GLY A 397 8.22 35.92 20.08
C GLY A 397 8.10 37.07 19.08
N MET A 398 7.38 36.86 17.97
CA MET A 398 7.11 37.90 16.97
C MET A 398 6.28 39.04 17.57
N SER A 399 5.24 38.74 18.37
CA SER A 399 4.42 39.77 19.02
C SER A 399 5.22 40.65 19.98
N GLN A 400 6.26 40.11 20.62
CA GLN A 400 7.15 40.86 21.51
C GLN A 400 8.14 41.75 20.75
N SER A 401 8.49 41.39 19.51
CA SER A 401 9.42 42.15 18.67
C SER A 401 8.77 43.27 17.86
N PHE A 402 7.50 43.12 17.47
CA PHE A 402 6.80 44.10 16.63
C PHE A 402 6.22 45.29 17.40
N VAL A 403 5.89 45.17 18.68
CA VAL A 403 5.23 46.25 19.44
C VAL A 403 5.72 46.29 20.89
N GLY A 404 6.34 47.39 21.30
CA GLY A 404 6.77 47.67 22.69
C GLY A 404 5.61 47.78 23.72
N GLN A 405 4.39 47.40 23.33
CA GLN A 405 3.23 47.22 24.20
C GLN A 405 2.66 45.84 23.90
N GLY A 406 2.96 44.86 24.76
CA GLY A 406 2.68 43.45 24.54
C GLY A 406 1.22 43.17 24.17
N LEU A 407 0.99 42.88 22.88
CA LEU A 407 -0.23 42.25 22.41
C LEU A 407 -0.30 40.84 23.03
N ARG A 408 -1.09 40.70 24.09
CA ARG A 408 -1.29 39.41 24.74
C ARG A 408 -2.10 38.51 23.80
N ILE A 409 -1.49 37.43 23.32
CA ILE A 409 -2.12 36.40 22.46
C ILE A 409 -3.04 35.47 23.30
N ASP A 410 -3.47 35.92 24.48
CA ASP A 410 -4.35 35.18 25.40
C ASP A 410 -5.75 34.93 24.81
N TRP A 411 -6.11 35.67 23.76
CA TRP A 411 -7.34 35.49 22.99
C TRP A 411 -7.29 34.28 22.06
N LEU A 412 -6.09 33.78 21.70
CA LEU A 412 -5.92 32.66 20.77
C LEU A 412 -6.31 31.34 21.42
N GLY A 413 -7.08 30.55 20.70
CA GLY A 413 -7.43 29.19 21.04
C GLY A 413 -6.32 28.19 20.72
N ASP A 414 -6.68 26.92 20.85
CA ASP A 414 -5.81 25.76 20.76
C ASP A 414 -5.71 25.16 19.35
N ARG A 415 -6.21 25.85 18.32
CA ARG A 415 -6.26 25.34 16.95
C ARG A 415 -6.22 26.43 15.91
N ALA A 416 -5.56 26.15 14.79
CA ALA A 416 -5.72 26.88 13.54
C ALA A 416 -5.97 25.92 12.38
N ALA A 417 -6.59 26.43 11.33
CA ALA A 417 -6.79 25.71 10.08
C ALA A 417 -6.55 26.64 8.90
N ILE A 418 -5.93 26.10 7.86
CA ILE A 418 -5.86 26.71 6.53
C ILE A 418 -6.59 25.77 5.60
N GLY A 419 -7.42 26.30 4.72
CA GLY A 419 -8.12 25.49 3.74
C GLY A 419 -8.37 26.23 2.45
N ILE A 420 -8.81 25.49 1.46
CA ILE A 420 -9.20 25.96 0.15
C ILE A 420 -10.66 25.55 -0.03
N LEU A 421 -11.54 26.48 -0.42
CA LEU A 421 -12.95 26.18 -0.68
C LEU A 421 -13.14 25.58 -2.07
N ASP A 422 -14.01 24.59 -2.24
CA ASP A 422 -14.37 24.12 -3.57
C ASP A 422 -15.21 25.19 -4.29
N ARG A 423 -14.56 25.94 -5.17
CA ARG A 423 -15.15 27.07 -5.89
C ARG A 423 -14.68 27.04 -7.35
N PRO A 424 -15.44 27.63 -8.29
CA PRO A 424 -15.06 27.67 -9.70
C PRO A 424 -13.65 28.22 -9.97
N GLN A 425 -13.15 29.13 -9.11
CA GLN A 425 -11.80 29.68 -9.18
C GLN A 425 -10.73 28.59 -9.06
N LEU A 426 -10.99 27.54 -8.27
CA LEU A 426 -10.09 26.41 -8.09
C LEU A 426 -9.93 25.61 -9.39
N ALA A 427 -11.03 25.45 -10.16
CA ALA A 427 -10.99 24.84 -11.48
C ALA A 427 -10.20 25.68 -12.51
N ASN A 428 -10.27 27.01 -12.41
CA ASN A 428 -9.50 27.91 -13.27
C ASN A 428 -8.00 27.82 -12.98
N VAL A 429 -7.60 27.77 -11.70
CA VAL A 429 -6.20 27.59 -11.29
C VAL A 429 -5.66 26.24 -11.74
N VAL A 430 -6.43 25.15 -11.58
CA VAL A 430 -6.04 23.81 -12.07
C VAL A 430 -5.90 23.77 -13.60
N ALA A 431 -6.77 24.46 -14.33
CA ALA A 431 -6.68 24.57 -15.78
C ALA A 431 -5.49 25.41 -16.26
N ALA A 432 -5.15 26.49 -15.54
CA ALA A 432 -4.06 27.41 -15.86
C ALA A 432 -2.67 26.85 -15.52
N THR A 433 -2.57 26.06 -14.44
CA THR A 433 -1.30 25.46 -13.97
C THR A 433 -0.89 24.19 -14.73
N GLY A 434 -1.67 23.75 -15.73
CA GLY A 434 -1.20 22.75 -16.68
C GLY A 434 -0.97 21.36 -16.09
N LEU A 435 -1.80 20.91 -15.13
CA LEU A 435 -1.78 19.53 -14.62
C LEU A 435 -2.23 18.46 -15.66
N ALA A 436 -2.48 18.86 -16.91
CA ALA A 436 -2.60 17.97 -18.04
C ALA A 436 -1.28 18.00 -18.84
N PRO A 437 -0.70 16.85 -19.23
CA PRO A 437 0.62 16.80 -19.86
C PRO A 437 0.61 17.60 -21.16
N GLN A 438 1.23 18.78 -21.13
CA GLN A 438 1.52 19.60 -22.30
C GLN A 438 2.98 20.03 -22.24
N MET A 439 3.60 20.12 -23.41
CA MET A 439 4.98 20.58 -23.53
C MET A 439 5.04 22.04 -23.09
N PRO A 440 5.87 22.41 -22.10
CA PRO A 440 5.91 23.78 -21.59
C PRO A 440 6.31 24.73 -22.72
N ALA A 441 5.65 25.88 -22.80
CA ALA A 441 6.01 26.91 -23.75
C ALA A 441 7.38 27.49 -23.35
N PRO A 442 8.29 27.80 -24.30
CA PRO A 442 9.68 28.14 -24.03
C PRO A 442 9.92 29.44 -23.22
N ASN A 443 8.86 30.12 -22.75
CA ASN A 443 8.92 31.39 -22.01
C ASN A 443 7.95 31.47 -20.81
N GLN A 444 7.42 30.35 -20.29
CA GLN A 444 6.65 30.41 -19.04
C GLN A 444 7.57 30.87 -17.87
N ARG A 445 7.20 31.96 -17.20
CA ARG A 445 7.91 32.54 -16.05
C ARG A 445 7.23 32.10 -14.76
N ASP A 446 8.02 31.95 -13.69
CA ASP A 446 7.56 31.74 -12.29
C ASP A 446 6.49 32.73 -11.78
N GLN A 447 6.27 33.86 -12.48
CA GLN A 447 5.23 34.84 -12.14
C GLN A 447 3.81 34.30 -12.35
N ASP A 448 3.58 33.46 -13.37
CA ASP A 448 2.24 32.94 -13.69
C ASP A 448 1.74 31.96 -12.63
N GLU A 449 2.64 31.18 -12.01
CA GLU A 449 2.32 30.27 -10.90
C GLU A 449 1.96 31.03 -9.62
N MET A 450 2.63 32.16 -9.37
CA MET A 450 2.41 32.97 -8.17
C MET A 450 1.09 33.77 -8.24
N ASP A 451 0.73 34.26 -9.42
CA ASP A 451 -0.58 34.88 -9.67
C ASP A 451 -1.72 33.84 -9.54
N ALA A 452 -1.52 32.62 -10.05
CA ALA A 452 -2.48 31.53 -9.90
C ALA A 452 -2.69 31.11 -8.42
N LEU A 453 -1.64 31.14 -7.60
CA LEU A 453 -1.74 30.90 -6.15
C LEU A 453 -2.57 31.99 -5.44
N MET A 454 -2.52 33.24 -5.90
CA MET A 454 -3.33 34.33 -5.33
C MET A 454 -4.82 34.23 -5.67
N GLU A 455 -5.18 33.53 -6.76
CA GLU A 455 -6.57 33.29 -7.14
C GLU A 455 -7.23 32.12 -6.39
N LEU A 456 -6.46 31.35 -5.62
CA LEU A 456 -7.00 30.25 -4.83
C LEU A 456 -7.97 30.78 -3.77
N PRO A 457 -9.16 30.16 -3.61
CA PRO A 457 -10.14 30.54 -2.59
C PRO A 457 -9.71 30.05 -1.20
N LEU A 458 -8.57 30.56 -0.73
CA LEU A 458 -7.94 30.24 0.54
C LEU A 458 -8.72 30.85 1.71
N TYR A 459 -8.80 30.11 2.80
CA TYR A 459 -9.27 30.62 4.08
C TYR A 459 -8.33 30.20 5.20
N ALA A 460 -8.20 31.06 6.20
CA ALA A 460 -7.59 30.73 7.48
C ALA A 460 -8.63 30.86 8.60
N LYS A 461 -8.58 29.96 9.57
CA LYS A 461 -9.41 29.98 10.78
C LYS A 461 -8.52 29.76 11.97
N VAL A 462 -8.76 30.50 13.05
CA VAL A 462 -8.12 30.22 14.34
C VAL A 462 -9.19 30.16 15.41
N ALA A 463 -9.04 29.25 16.37
CA ALA A 463 -9.90 29.27 17.53
C ALA A 463 -9.63 30.53 18.35
N VAL A 464 -10.69 31.00 19.01
CA VAL A 464 -10.62 32.19 19.85
C VAL A 464 -11.21 31.83 21.22
N LYS A 465 -10.42 31.99 22.28
CA LYS A 465 -10.86 31.81 23.67
C LYS A 465 -11.74 32.99 24.13
N ASN A 466 -11.40 34.21 23.70
CA ASN A 466 -12.13 35.43 24.06
C ASN A 466 -12.42 36.29 22.83
N ARG A 467 -13.70 36.32 22.43
CA ARG A 467 -14.16 37.05 21.22
C ARG A 467 -13.97 38.56 21.32
N ALA A 468 -14.11 39.14 22.50
CA ALA A 468 -13.95 40.59 22.69
C ALA A 468 -12.48 41.01 22.53
N ALA A 469 -11.56 40.22 23.09
CA ALA A 469 -10.12 40.46 22.95
C ALA A 469 -9.63 40.23 21.51
N ALA A 470 -10.17 39.21 20.81
CA ALA A 470 -9.86 38.98 19.40
C ALA A 470 -10.37 40.11 18.49
N ALA A 471 -11.59 40.62 18.74
CA ALA A 471 -12.13 41.75 17.97
C ALA A 471 -11.24 42.99 18.10
N LEU A 472 -10.75 43.27 19.31
CA LEU A 472 -9.79 44.36 19.53
C LEU A 472 -8.48 44.12 18.80
N ALA A 473 -7.91 42.91 18.88
CA ALA A 473 -6.65 42.58 18.22
C ALA A 473 -6.71 42.67 16.69
N VAL A 474 -7.80 42.22 16.06
CA VAL A 474 -7.99 42.31 14.60
C VAL A 474 -8.20 43.74 14.12
N THR A 475 -8.65 44.65 14.99
CA THR A 475 -8.81 46.07 14.61
C THR A 475 -7.47 46.80 14.45
N PHE A 476 -6.37 46.23 14.96
CA PHE A 476 -5.01 46.78 14.86
C PHE A 476 -4.15 46.13 13.77
N LEU A 477 -4.67 45.13 13.05
CA LEU A 477 -4.08 44.51 11.85
C LEU A 477 -4.74 45.10 10.60
#